data_AF-A0A9X2B3M9-F1
#
_entry.id   AF-A0A9X2B3M9-F1
#
_cell.length_a   1.000
_cell.length_b   1.000
_cell.length_c   1.000
_cell.angle_alpha   90.00
_cell.angle_beta   90.00
_cell.angle_gamma   90.00
#
_symmetry.space_group_name_H-M   'P 1'
#
loop_
_entity.id
_entity.type
_entity.pdbx_description
1 polymer ?
#
loop_
_entity_poly.entity_id
_entity_poly.type
_entity_poly.pdbx_seq_one_letter_code
_entity_poly.pdbx_strand_id
1 'polypeptide(L)'
;MLQNILNNGIWGTITTLITGAIGGQLLNHLIISRKEKIKSEKEFKSRFYIPLYGAIKTYFESHTAFRRGDLTHVGKTPSIQREKIVEFIENNLQYTNTEVAEAFYKKKYSNIYDDNWGFREITLDNDLFCNILKSYYLISSKKKRFELKKDILLFQIWQLCFKLDLPSPDDALSVKYHFNLDKLAHMYEIDELDEIINLNGEHERQKFFLKTLLTQITDEEDQNYVISKFFEGVDIWEDSQSISEQSLVHEIMNGNDVGYLTILNRTLLRDLILEEMTHSYFYEQKYKYSFRKTDFYKLPREKKLALEYLVEQGMAIKENNLNNRIKFRPSTKGIEQYESKFI
;
A
#
# COMPACT_ATOMS: atom_id res chain seq x y z
N MET A 1 0.87 -29.48 -80.32
CA MET A 1 0.89 -28.06 -79.91
C MET A 1 -0.32 -27.70 -79.04
N LEU A 2 -1.56 -28.05 -79.41
CA LEU A 2 -2.79 -27.84 -78.60
C LEU A 2 -2.79 -28.55 -77.22
N GLN A 3 -2.23 -29.75 -77.10
CA GLN A 3 -2.13 -30.46 -75.80
C GLN A 3 -1.22 -29.76 -74.77
N ASN A 4 -0.16 -29.07 -75.22
CA ASN A 4 0.73 -28.33 -74.31
C ASN A 4 0.10 -27.02 -73.81
N ILE A 5 -0.78 -26.41 -74.60
CA ILE A 5 -1.49 -25.18 -74.22
C ILE A 5 -2.60 -25.50 -73.21
N LEU A 6 -3.33 -26.61 -73.41
CA LEU A 6 -4.35 -27.10 -72.47
C LEU A 6 -3.75 -27.54 -71.12
N ASN A 7 -2.62 -28.24 -71.13
CA ASN A 7 -1.92 -28.61 -69.88
C ASN A 7 -1.45 -27.36 -69.12
N ASN A 8 -0.84 -26.39 -69.79
CA ASN A 8 -0.33 -25.19 -69.12
C ASN A 8 -1.43 -24.30 -68.52
N GLY A 9 -2.61 -24.22 -69.16
CA GLY A 9 -3.76 -23.48 -68.63
C GLY A 9 -4.40 -24.12 -67.41
N ILE A 10 -4.47 -25.46 -67.38
CA ILE A 10 -4.99 -26.22 -66.22
C ILE A 10 -4.03 -26.08 -65.02
N TRP A 11 -2.72 -26.21 -65.24
CA TRP A 11 -1.73 -26.03 -64.18
C TRP A 11 -1.73 -24.60 -63.63
N GLY A 12 -1.90 -23.57 -64.47
CA GLY A 12 -2.04 -22.18 -64.05
C GLY A 12 -3.31 -21.92 -63.21
N THR A 13 -4.42 -22.55 -63.58
CA THR A 13 -5.68 -22.43 -62.83
C THR A 13 -5.59 -23.13 -61.47
N ILE A 14 -4.96 -24.31 -61.42
CA ILE A 14 -4.72 -25.08 -60.19
C ILE A 14 -3.76 -24.33 -59.25
N THR A 15 -2.65 -23.79 -59.74
CA THR A 15 -1.72 -23.00 -58.91
C THR A 15 -2.37 -21.73 -58.38
N THR A 16 -3.20 -21.05 -59.16
CA THR A 16 -3.96 -19.87 -58.71
C THR A 16 -4.98 -20.24 -57.63
N LEU A 17 -5.69 -21.36 -57.78
CA LEU A 17 -6.62 -21.89 -56.77
C LEU A 17 -5.91 -22.29 -55.47
N ILE A 18 -4.79 -22.98 -55.55
CA ILE A 18 -3.99 -23.38 -54.37
C ILE A 18 -3.42 -22.16 -53.67
N THR A 19 -2.84 -21.21 -54.41
CA THR A 19 -2.28 -19.97 -53.84
C THR A 19 -3.38 -19.12 -53.21
N GLY A 20 -4.55 -19.04 -53.85
CA GLY A 20 -5.73 -18.36 -53.31
C GLY A 20 -6.27 -19.04 -52.04
N ALA A 21 -6.28 -20.37 -51.98
CA ALA A 21 -6.70 -21.13 -50.80
C ALA A 21 -5.73 -20.95 -49.62
N ILE A 22 -4.42 -21.02 -49.86
CA ILE A 22 -3.40 -20.78 -48.83
C ILE A 22 -3.46 -19.34 -48.32
N GLY A 23 -3.55 -18.36 -49.23
CA GLY A 23 -3.70 -16.95 -48.88
C GLY A 23 -4.98 -16.68 -48.08
N GLY A 24 -6.10 -17.29 -48.48
CA GLY A 24 -7.38 -17.20 -47.78
C GLY A 24 -7.31 -17.81 -46.37
N GLN A 25 -6.65 -18.96 -46.20
CA GLN A 25 -6.45 -19.58 -44.90
C GLN A 25 -5.58 -18.73 -43.97
N LEU A 26 -4.49 -18.15 -44.48
CA LEU A 26 -3.62 -17.26 -43.71
C LEU A 26 -4.36 -16.00 -43.26
N LEU A 27 -5.10 -15.34 -44.16
CA LEU A 27 -5.92 -14.18 -43.80
C LEU A 27 -7.00 -14.53 -42.79
N ASN A 28 -7.67 -15.67 -42.96
CA ASN A 28 -8.69 -16.13 -42.03
C ASN A 28 -8.10 -16.39 -40.64
N HIS A 29 -6.95 -17.06 -40.56
CA HIS A 29 -6.25 -17.30 -39.30
C HIS A 29 -5.84 -15.99 -38.62
N LEU A 30 -5.31 -15.02 -39.38
CA LEU A 30 -4.96 -13.69 -38.83
C LEU A 30 -6.20 -12.95 -38.29
N ILE A 31 -7.34 -13.03 -38.99
CA ILE A 31 -8.59 -12.40 -38.56
C ILE A 31 -9.15 -13.08 -37.30
N ILE A 32 -9.17 -14.42 -37.27
CA ILE A 32 -9.64 -15.21 -36.13
C ILE A 32 -8.77 -14.92 -34.91
N SER A 33 -7.45 -15.03 -35.05
CA SER A 33 -6.49 -14.74 -33.99
C SER A 33 -6.64 -13.31 -33.44
N ARG A 34 -6.83 -12.30 -34.31
CA ARG A 34 -7.12 -10.93 -33.87
C ARG A 34 -8.44 -10.82 -33.09
N LYS A 35 -9.50 -11.49 -33.55
CA LYS A 35 -10.80 -11.49 -32.86
C LYS A 35 -10.73 -12.16 -31.50
N GLU A 36 -10.03 -13.28 -31.41
CA GLU A 36 -9.80 -14.00 -30.15
C GLU A 36 -9.00 -13.16 -29.17
N LYS A 37 -7.91 -12.51 -29.64
CA LYS A 37 -7.13 -11.57 -28.83
C LYS A 37 -8.01 -10.45 -28.26
N ILE A 38 -8.79 -9.77 -29.09
CA ILE A 38 -9.70 -8.70 -28.64
C ILE A 38 -10.73 -9.22 -27.64
N LYS A 39 -11.24 -10.45 -27.83
CA LYS A 39 -12.18 -11.09 -26.91
C LYS A 39 -11.51 -11.35 -25.55
N SER A 40 -10.30 -11.91 -25.55
CA SER A 40 -9.53 -12.16 -24.32
C SER A 40 -9.19 -10.86 -23.58
N GLU A 41 -8.76 -9.81 -24.29
CA GLU A 41 -8.46 -8.50 -23.70
C GLU A 41 -9.71 -7.89 -23.05
N LYS A 42 -10.87 -7.99 -23.69
CA LYS A 42 -12.15 -7.53 -23.11
C LYS A 42 -12.51 -8.31 -21.85
N GLU A 43 -12.27 -9.61 -21.85
CA GLU A 43 -12.53 -10.48 -20.69
C GLU A 43 -11.59 -10.18 -19.53
N PHE A 44 -10.27 -10.07 -19.79
CA PHE A 44 -9.29 -9.69 -18.77
C PHE A 44 -9.60 -8.32 -18.19
N LYS A 45 -9.95 -7.36 -19.06
CA LYS A 45 -10.37 -6.02 -18.64
C LYS A 45 -11.56 -6.04 -17.68
N SER A 46 -12.62 -6.78 -18.00
CA SER A 46 -13.85 -6.76 -17.20
C SER A 46 -13.73 -7.60 -15.93
N ARG A 47 -13.05 -8.75 -15.99
CA ARG A 47 -12.95 -9.69 -14.88
C ARG A 47 -11.81 -9.38 -13.92
N PHE A 48 -10.73 -8.77 -14.39
CA PHE A 48 -9.53 -8.54 -13.57
C PHE A 48 -9.27 -7.04 -13.33
N TYR A 49 -8.97 -6.28 -14.39
CA TYR A 49 -8.42 -4.94 -14.23
C TYR A 49 -9.42 -3.88 -13.72
N ILE A 50 -10.67 -3.89 -14.20
CA ILE A 50 -11.68 -2.91 -13.76
C ILE A 50 -11.99 -3.03 -12.25
N PRO A 51 -12.30 -4.23 -11.71
CA PRO A 51 -12.51 -4.39 -10.28
C PRO A 51 -11.28 -3.98 -9.44
N LEU A 52 -10.09 -4.40 -9.87
CA LEU A 52 -8.83 -4.10 -9.17
C LEU A 52 -8.51 -2.61 -9.15
N TYR A 53 -8.74 -1.90 -10.26
CA TYR A 53 -8.44 -0.47 -10.34
C TYR A 53 -9.15 0.34 -9.23
N GLY A 54 -10.43 0.07 -9.00
CA GLY A 54 -11.18 0.73 -7.93
C GLY A 54 -10.69 0.39 -6.53
N ALA A 55 -10.32 -0.87 -6.30
CA ALA A 55 -9.76 -1.33 -5.03
C ALA A 55 -8.39 -0.71 -4.74
N ILE A 56 -7.49 -0.70 -5.74
CA ILE A 56 -6.18 -0.04 -5.67
C ILE A 56 -6.36 1.44 -5.33
N LYS A 57 -7.24 2.16 -6.05
CA LYS A 57 -7.48 3.58 -5.75
C LYS A 57 -7.97 3.81 -4.31
N THR A 58 -8.88 2.96 -3.84
CA THR A 58 -9.41 3.02 -2.46
C THR A 58 -8.30 2.75 -1.43
N TYR A 59 -7.43 1.78 -1.69
CA TYR A 59 -6.26 1.49 -0.86
C TYR A 59 -5.34 2.72 -0.75
N PHE A 60 -5.04 3.38 -1.85
CA PHE A 60 -4.23 4.60 -1.87
C PHE A 60 -4.90 5.80 -1.19
N GLU A 61 -6.20 5.97 -1.38
CA GLU A 61 -6.95 7.03 -0.71
C GLU A 61 -7.00 6.80 0.82
N SER A 62 -7.10 5.54 1.27
CA SER A 62 -7.15 5.19 2.69
C SER A 62 -5.88 5.50 3.47
N HIS A 63 -4.69 5.40 2.84
CA HIS A 63 -3.42 5.82 3.46
C HIS A 63 -3.40 7.34 3.73
N THR A 64 -4.15 8.11 2.96
CA THR A 64 -4.21 9.58 3.07
C THR A 64 -5.45 10.12 3.80
N ALA A 65 -6.36 9.24 4.24
CA ALA A 65 -7.68 9.65 4.75
C ALA A 65 -7.61 10.39 6.10
N PHE A 66 -6.71 9.99 7.01
CA PHE A 66 -6.60 10.60 8.34
C PHE A 66 -6.15 12.07 8.31
N ARG A 67 -5.38 12.49 7.30
CA ARG A 67 -4.88 13.87 7.18
C ARG A 67 -5.94 14.85 6.63
N ARG A 68 -7.13 14.38 6.26
CA ARG A 68 -8.26 15.21 5.76
C ARG A 68 -9.29 15.61 6.82
N GLY A 69 -9.19 15.11 8.06
CA GLY A 69 -10.29 15.22 9.03
C GLY A 69 -11.58 14.52 8.58
N ASP A 70 -11.48 13.65 7.56
CA ASP A 70 -12.61 12.99 6.93
C ASP A 70 -12.90 11.66 7.64
N LEU A 71 -13.79 11.70 8.63
CA LEU A 71 -14.22 10.57 9.44
C LEU A 71 -15.09 9.55 8.66
N THR A 72 -15.36 9.77 7.37
CA THR A 72 -16.18 8.85 6.56
C THR A 72 -15.48 7.53 6.21
N HIS A 73 -14.17 7.42 6.48
CA HIS A 73 -13.36 6.23 6.22
C HIS A 73 -13.15 5.31 7.44
N VAL A 74 -13.79 5.60 8.58
CA VAL A 74 -13.74 4.76 9.79
C VAL A 74 -14.21 3.33 9.44
N GLY A 75 -13.31 2.34 9.57
CA GLY A 75 -13.56 0.93 9.26
C GLY A 75 -12.99 0.41 7.93
N LYS A 76 -12.29 1.23 7.15
CA LYS A 76 -11.52 0.80 5.96
C LYS A 76 -10.02 0.94 6.23
N THR A 77 -9.47 0.08 7.10
CA THR A 77 -8.02 0.09 7.33
C THR A 77 -7.29 -0.33 6.04
N PRO A 78 -6.13 0.27 5.74
CA PRO A 78 -5.39 -0.07 4.54
C PRO A 78 -5.01 -1.55 4.45
N SER A 79 -4.74 -2.20 5.58
CA SER A 79 -4.49 -3.65 5.68
C SER A 79 -5.65 -4.51 5.15
N ILE A 80 -6.90 -4.18 5.53
CA ILE A 80 -8.09 -4.91 5.06
C ILE A 80 -8.28 -4.74 3.55
N GLN A 81 -8.01 -3.54 3.01
CA GLN A 81 -8.11 -3.30 1.57
C GLN A 81 -7.01 -4.04 0.80
N ARG A 82 -5.80 -4.07 1.36
CA ARG A 82 -4.67 -4.82 0.83
C ARG A 82 -4.97 -6.30 0.70
N GLU A 83 -5.44 -6.93 1.78
CA GLU A 83 -5.79 -8.35 1.80
C GLU A 83 -6.84 -8.68 0.74
N LYS A 84 -7.89 -7.85 0.62
CA LYS A 84 -8.92 -8.00 -0.42
C LYS A 84 -8.35 -7.93 -1.83
N ILE A 85 -7.41 -7.01 -2.08
CA ILE A 85 -6.75 -6.90 -3.39
C ILE A 85 -5.94 -8.16 -3.68
N VAL A 86 -5.15 -8.63 -2.72
CA VAL A 86 -4.28 -9.81 -2.86
C VAL A 86 -5.11 -11.07 -3.09
N GLU A 87 -6.16 -11.28 -2.29
CA GLU A 87 -7.09 -12.40 -2.43
C GLU A 87 -7.80 -12.36 -3.79
N PHE A 88 -8.21 -11.17 -4.23
CA PHE A 88 -8.84 -11.00 -5.55
C PHE A 88 -7.88 -11.39 -6.68
N ILE A 89 -6.61 -10.95 -6.61
CA ILE A 89 -5.60 -11.30 -7.61
C ILE A 89 -5.42 -12.82 -7.64
N GLU A 90 -5.22 -13.45 -6.48
CA GLU A 90 -5.02 -14.89 -6.35
C GLU A 90 -6.14 -15.70 -7.02
N ASN A 91 -7.39 -15.31 -6.77
CA ASN A 91 -8.57 -15.99 -7.31
C ASN A 91 -8.82 -15.73 -8.81
N ASN A 92 -8.10 -14.79 -9.43
CA ASN A 92 -8.34 -14.36 -10.80
C ASN A 92 -7.05 -14.33 -11.66
N LEU A 93 -6.00 -15.06 -11.27
CA LEU A 93 -4.73 -15.13 -12.00
C LEU A 93 -4.89 -15.62 -13.46
N GLN A 94 -5.93 -16.39 -13.78
CA GLN A 94 -6.22 -16.80 -15.16
C GLN A 94 -6.62 -15.63 -16.09
N TYR A 95 -6.95 -14.47 -15.54
CA TYR A 95 -7.39 -13.28 -16.27
C TYR A 95 -6.36 -12.15 -16.28
N THR A 96 -5.09 -12.46 -15.98
CA THR A 96 -3.99 -11.49 -15.98
C THR A 96 -2.91 -11.83 -17.02
N ASN A 97 -1.96 -10.91 -17.24
CA ASN A 97 -0.76 -11.16 -18.03
C ASN A 97 0.39 -11.69 -17.15
N THR A 98 1.45 -12.13 -17.83
CA THR A 98 2.64 -12.71 -17.18
C THR A 98 3.32 -11.71 -16.25
N GLU A 99 3.43 -10.44 -16.65
CA GLU A 99 4.13 -9.42 -15.86
C GLU A 99 3.47 -9.17 -14.50
N VAL A 100 2.14 -9.12 -14.45
CA VAL A 100 1.39 -8.99 -13.19
C VAL A 100 1.48 -10.28 -12.37
N ALA A 101 1.40 -11.45 -13.00
CA ALA A 101 1.53 -12.72 -12.30
C ALA A 101 2.90 -12.87 -11.63
N GLU A 102 3.98 -12.51 -12.32
CA GLU A 102 5.34 -12.51 -11.78
C GLU A 102 5.48 -11.55 -10.61
N ALA A 103 4.97 -10.31 -10.74
CA ALA A 103 4.98 -9.34 -9.65
C ALA A 103 4.19 -9.83 -8.42
N PHE A 104 3.05 -10.48 -8.65
CA PHE A 104 2.24 -11.08 -7.59
C PHE A 104 2.99 -12.19 -6.87
N TYR A 105 3.62 -13.12 -7.59
CA TYR A 105 4.38 -14.21 -6.97
C TYR A 105 5.62 -13.70 -6.24
N LYS A 106 6.33 -12.70 -6.80
CA LYS A 106 7.45 -12.04 -6.13
C LYS A 106 7.02 -11.47 -4.77
N LYS A 107 5.87 -10.80 -4.71
CA LYS A 107 5.26 -10.32 -3.46
C LYS A 107 4.84 -11.46 -2.53
N LYS A 108 4.15 -12.48 -3.06
CA LYS A 108 3.58 -13.57 -2.24
C LYS A 108 4.65 -14.38 -1.53
N TYR A 109 5.80 -14.57 -2.18
CA TYR A 109 6.87 -15.43 -1.68
C TYR A 109 8.08 -14.67 -1.14
N SER A 110 8.05 -13.34 -1.08
CA SER A 110 9.17 -12.58 -0.53
C SER A 110 9.40 -12.81 0.96
N ASN A 111 8.39 -13.26 1.72
CA ASN A 111 8.48 -13.49 3.17
C ASN A 111 9.18 -14.81 3.52
N ILE A 112 9.40 -15.66 2.53
CA ILE A 112 10.07 -16.95 2.73
C ILE A 112 11.56 -16.72 3.07
N TYR A 113 12.14 -15.57 2.70
CA TYR A 113 13.59 -15.37 2.70
C TYR A 113 14.07 -14.08 3.35
N ASP A 114 13.21 -13.28 4.00
CA ASP A 114 13.61 -11.93 4.47
C ASP A 114 12.98 -11.52 5.80
N ASP A 115 13.83 -11.09 6.74
CA ASP A 115 13.47 -10.64 8.10
C ASP A 115 13.02 -9.17 8.13
N ASN A 116 13.30 -8.38 7.07
CA ASN A 116 12.90 -6.96 6.94
C ASN A 116 11.54 -6.79 6.22
N TRP A 117 10.51 -7.50 6.69
CA TRP A 117 9.25 -7.66 5.97
C TRP A 117 8.49 -6.34 5.72
N GLY A 118 8.37 -5.47 6.72
CA GLY A 118 7.45 -4.32 6.69
C GLY A 118 7.71 -3.33 5.56
N PHE A 119 8.92 -2.77 5.45
CA PHE A 119 9.24 -1.77 4.42
C PHE A 119 9.24 -2.38 3.01
N ARG A 120 9.83 -3.57 2.87
CA ARG A 120 9.89 -4.29 1.60
C ARG A 120 8.50 -4.64 1.07
N GLU A 121 7.56 -4.92 1.97
CA GLU A 121 6.18 -5.24 1.63
C GLU A 121 5.45 -4.09 0.93
N ILE A 122 5.61 -2.86 1.41
CA ILE A 122 4.99 -1.67 0.80
C ILE A 122 5.59 -1.39 -0.59
N THR A 123 6.91 -1.56 -0.74
CA THR A 123 7.56 -1.42 -2.06
C THR A 123 7.04 -2.46 -3.06
N LEU A 124 6.90 -3.72 -2.63
CA LEU A 124 6.39 -4.80 -3.47
C LEU A 124 4.90 -4.63 -3.82
N ASP A 125 4.10 -4.08 -2.92
CA ASP A 125 2.72 -3.67 -3.22
C ASP A 125 2.70 -2.58 -4.30
N ASN A 126 3.54 -1.55 -4.16
CA ASN A 126 3.62 -0.46 -5.13
C ASN A 126 4.03 -0.98 -6.52
N ASP A 127 5.04 -1.86 -6.60
CA ASP A 127 5.47 -2.52 -7.83
C ASP A 127 4.32 -3.33 -8.48
N LEU A 128 3.63 -4.15 -7.69
CA LEU A 128 2.51 -4.96 -8.15
C LEU A 128 1.39 -4.09 -8.72
N PHE A 129 0.99 -3.05 -7.98
CA PHE A 129 -0.08 -2.16 -8.40
C PHE A 129 0.29 -1.35 -9.62
N CYS A 130 1.53 -0.84 -9.70
CA CYS A 130 2.04 -0.14 -10.88
C CYS A 130 1.96 -1.05 -12.13
N ASN A 131 2.37 -2.32 -12.01
CA ASN A 131 2.28 -3.29 -13.11
C ASN A 131 0.83 -3.61 -13.52
N ILE A 132 -0.10 -3.70 -12.56
CA ILE A 132 -1.53 -3.87 -12.85
C ILE A 132 -2.05 -2.67 -13.64
N LEU A 133 -1.70 -1.44 -13.24
CA LEU A 133 -2.14 -0.22 -13.91
C LEU A 133 -1.57 -0.10 -15.33
N LYS A 134 -0.27 -0.39 -15.52
CA LYS A 134 0.38 -0.43 -16.84
C LYS A 134 -0.28 -1.44 -17.78
N SER A 135 -0.54 -2.64 -17.27
CA SER A 135 -1.22 -3.69 -18.05
C SER A 135 -2.65 -3.28 -18.41
N TYR A 136 -3.36 -2.63 -17.48
CA TYR A 136 -4.68 -2.07 -17.74
C TYR A 136 -4.65 -0.93 -18.75
N TYR A 137 -3.62 -0.08 -18.72
CA TYR A 137 -3.42 1.01 -19.68
C TYR A 137 -3.32 0.49 -21.12
N LEU A 138 -2.57 -0.59 -21.35
CA LEU A 138 -2.38 -1.18 -22.68
C LEU A 138 -3.70 -1.63 -23.33
N ILE A 139 -4.62 -2.18 -22.54
CA ILE A 139 -5.93 -2.69 -23.03
C ILE A 139 -7.08 -1.69 -22.85
N SER A 140 -6.79 -0.48 -22.38
CA SER A 140 -7.78 0.57 -22.11
C SER A 140 -8.12 1.44 -23.32
N SER A 141 -9.28 2.08 -23.27
CA SER A 141 -9.68 3.08 -24.28
C SER A 141 -8.84 4.35 -24.12
N LYS A 142 -8.71 5.15 -25.19
CA LYS A 142 -7.91 6.40 -25.18
C LYS A 142 -8.25 7.32 -24.00
N LYS A 143 -9.55 7.56 -23.75
CA LYS A 143 -10.00 8.39 -22.62
C LYS A 143 -9.54 7.83 -21.27
N LYS A 144 -9.63 6.51 -21.08
CA LYS A 144 -9.23 5.86 -19.82
C LYS A 144 -7.71 5.78 -19.66
N ARG A 145 -6.95 5.70 -20.77
CA ARG A 145 -5.49 5.72 -20.77
C ARG A 145 -4.92 6.98 -20.16
N PHE A 146 -5.52 8.15 -20.41
CA PHE A 146 -5.03 9.40 -19.83
C PHE A 146 -5.15 9.41 -18.30
N GLU A 147 -6.30 8.97 -17.76
CA GLU A 147 -6.48 8.83 -16.31
C GLU A 147 -5.54 7.80 -15.71
N LEU A 148 -5.39 6.63 -16.36
CA LEU A 148 -4.44 5.61 -15.91
C LEU A 148 -2.99 6.11 -15.96
N LYS A 149 -2.63 6.93 -16.95
CA LYS A 149 -1.29 7.51 -17.08
C LYS A 149 -0.95 8.37 -15.86
N LYS A 150 -1.88 9.21 -15.40
CA LYS A 150 -1.70 10.01 -14.17
C LYS A 150 -1.40 9.13 -12.97
N ASP A 151 -2.22 8.09 -12.78
CA ASP A 151 -2.05 7.16 -11.66
C ASP A 151 -0.71 6.42 -11.77
N ILE A 152 -0.35 5.92 -12.96
CA ILE A 152 0.93 5.21 -13.18
C ILE A 152 2.13 6.11 -12.88
N LEU A 153 2.16 7.34 -13.40
CA LEU A 153 3.26 8.27 -13.17
C LEU A 153 3.41 8.62 -11.69
N LEU A 154 2.29 8.73 -10.96
CA LEU A 154 2.31 8.94 -9.52
C LEU A 154 2.94 7.74 -8.77
N PHE A 155 2.60 6.51 -9.16
CA PHE A 155 3.22 5.31 -8.60
C PHE A 155 4.71 5.21 -8.93
N GLN A 156 5.12 5.61 -10.12
CA GLN A 156 6.52 5.67 -10.54
C GLN A 156 7.31 6.69 -9.72
N ILE A 157 6.74 7.86 -9.41
CA ILE A 157 7.34 8.81 -8.46
C ILE A 157 7.59 8.12 -7.12
N TRP A 158 6.65 7.32 -6.61
CA TRP A 158 6.86 6.56 -5.37
C TRP A 158 7.92 5.47 -5.48
N GLN A 159 7.97 4.72 -6.59
CA GLN A 159 9.05 3.76 -6.84
C GLN A 159 10.42 4.44 -6.76
N LEU A 160 10.52 5.65 -7.30
CA LEU A 160 11.75 6.45 -7.23
C LEU A 160 12.06 6.88 -5.78
N CYS A 161 11.06 7.22 -4.98
CA CYS A 161 11.26 7.58 -3.57
C CYS A 161 11.80 6.39 -2.77
N PHE A 162 11.19 5.22 -2.91
CA PHE A 162 11.68 3.99 -2.27
C PHE A 162 13.12 3.66 -2.66
N LYS A 163 13.45 3.80 -3.95
CA LYS A 163 14.79 3.51 -4.46
C LYS A 163 15.84 4.49 -3.90
N LEU A 164 15.45 5.73 -3.66
CA LEU A 164 16.34 6.80 -3.22
C LEU A 164 16.43 6.96 -1.70
N ASP A 165 15.75 6.09 -0.94
CA ASP A 165 15.63 6.19 0.52
C ASP A 165 15.13 7.58 0.95
N LEU A 166 14.19 8.10 0.17
CA LEU A 166 13.48 9.36 0.44
C LEU A 166 12.28 9.06 1.34
N PRO A 167 11.72 10.09 2.02
CA PRO A 167 10.72 9.92 3.07
C PRO A 167 9.56 9.02 2.65
N SER A 168 8.96 8.43 3.69
CA SER A 168 8.03 7.31 3.56
C SER A 168 6.96 7.57 2.48
N PRO A 169 6.46 6.53 1.81
CA PRO A 169 5.38 6.67 0.84
C PRO A 169 4.20 7.43 1.39
N ASP A 170 3.91 7.31 2.69
CA ASP A 170 2.85 8.03 3.38
C ASP A 170 3.12 9.54 3.46
N ASP A 171 4.38 9.95 3.61
CA ASP A 171 4.79 11.34 3.55
C ASP A 171 4.77 11.90 2.13
N ALA A 172 5.27 11.14 1.16
CA ALA A 172 5.17 11.50 -0.26
C ALA A 172 3.69 11.59 -0.71
N LEU A 173 2.83 10.72 -0.19
CA LEU A 173 1.38 10.70 -0.42
C LEU A 173 0.67 11.91 0.17
N SER A 174 1.21 12.46 1.27
CA SER A 174 0.57 13.57 1.97
C SER A 174 0.54 14.87 1.16
N VAL A 175 1.51 15.05 0.26
CA VAL A 175 1.62 16.24 -0.58
C VAL A 175 1.16 16.02 -2.02
N LYS A 176 0.65 14.83 -2.36
CA LYS A 176 0.18 14.52 -3.74
C LYS A 176 -0.89 15.48 -4.26
N TYR A 177 -1.62 16.14 -3.37
CA TYR A 177 -2.67 17.10 -3.71
C TYR A 177 -2.12 18.43 -4.24
N HIS A 178 -0.85 18.71 -4.00
CA HIS A 178 -0.14 19.86 -4.59
C HIS A 178 0.38 19.53 -6.00
N PHE A 179 0.25 18.28 -6.46
CA PHE A 179 0.71 17.90 -7.80
C PHE A 179 -0.37 18.17 -8.85
N ASN A 180 0.02 18.90 -9.88
CA ASN A 180 -0.73 19.01 -11.11
C ASN A 180 -0.54 17.74 -11.96
N LEU A 181 -1.35 16.72 -11.69
CA LEU A 181 -1.28 15.43 -12.38
C LEU A 181 -1.61 15.52 -13.88
N ASP A 182 -2.43 16.49 -14.28
CA ASP A 182 -2.66 16.76 -15.70
C ASP A 182 -1.36 17.22 -16.36
N LYS A 183 -0.65 18.19 -15.77
CA LYS A 183 0.64 18.67 -16.26
C LYS A 183 1.67 17.53 -16.30
N LEU A 184 1.78 16.73 -15.24
CA LEU A 184 2.65 15.54 -15.19
C LEU A 184 2.39 14.59 -16.36
N ALA A 185 1.12 14.24 -16.61
CA ALA A 185 0.74 13.31 -17.68
C ALA A 185 0.95 13.86 -19.11
N HIS A 186 1.05 15.17 -19.28
CA HIS A 186 1.44 15.79 -20.56
C HIS A 186 2.95 15.89 -20.74
N MET A 187 3.71 16.02 -19.64
CA MET A 187 5.15 16.23 -19.67
C MET A 187 5.95 14.95 -19.90
N TYR A 188 5.47 13.81 -19.39
CA TYR A 188 6.24 12.56 -19.40
C TYR A 188 5.43 11.39 -19.93
N GLU A 189 6.11 10.50 -20.64
CA GLU A 189 5.59 9.15 -20.95
C GLU A 189 5.94 8.15 -19.84
N ILE A 190 5.15 7.07 -19.77
CA ILE A 190 5.34 6.02 -18.74
C ILE A 190 6.75 5.41 -18.85
N ASP A 191 7.20 5.15 -20.08
CA ASP A 191 8.48 4.49 -20.34
C ASP A 191 9.68 5.39 -19.95
N GLU A 192 9.54 6.71 -20.07
CA GLU A 192 10.61 7.67 -19.72
C GLU A 192 10.92 7.64 -18.22
N LEU A 193 9.89 7.57 -17.36
CA LEU A 193 10.10 7.43 -15.91
C LEU A 193 10.65 6.05 -15.54
N ASP A 194 10.26 4.99 -16.25
CA ASP A 194 10.82 3.65 -16.04
C ASP A 194 12.31 3.61 -16.31
N GLU A 195 12.78 4.25 -17.38
CA GLU A 195 14.21 4.36 -17.68
C GLU A 195 14.96 5.02 -16.52
N ILE A 196 14.44 6.14 -16.00
CA ILE A 196 15.06 6.88 -14.90
C ILE A 196 15.08 6.06 -13.61
N ILE A 197 13.97 5.40 -13.27
CA ILE A 197 13.86 4.52 -12.10
C ILE A 197 14.88 3.39 -12.18
N ASN A 198 15.14 2.85 -13.37
CA ASN A 198 16.02 1.70 -13.56
C ASN A 198 17.51 2.05 -13.74
N LEU A 199 17.90 3.34 -13.71
CA LEU A 199 19.32 3.72 -13.67
C LEU A 199 19.97 3.18 -12.40
N ASN A 200 21.03 2.37 -12.55
CA ASN A 200 21.76 1.78 -11.44
C ASN A 200 22.95 2.65 -11.05
N GLY A 201 23.08 2.96 -9.75
CA GLY A 201 24.23 3.71 -9.21
C GLY A 201 24.19 5.22 -9.43
N GLU A 202 23.13 5.78 -10.02
CA GLU A 202 23.00 7.22 -10.31
C GLU A 202 22.03 7.95 -9.36
N HIS A 203 22.10 7.67 -8.05
CA HIS A 203 21.14 8.19 -7.06
C HIS A 203 21.06 9.72 -7.04
N GLU A 204 22.19 10.43 -7.15
CA GLU A 204 22.20 11.89 -7.15
C GLU A 204 21.54 12.48 -8.40
N ARG A 205 21.68 11.83 -9.56
CA ARG A 205 20.99 12.24 -10.79
C ARG A 205 19.49 12.00 -10.68
N GLN A 206 19.10 10.87 -10.11
CA GLN A 206 17.70 10.54 -9.83
C GLN A 206 17.06 11.49 -8.81
N LYS A 207 17.78 11.88 -7.74
CA LYS A 207 17.35 12.92 -6.79
C LYS A 207 17.19 14.28 -7.47
N PHE A 208 18.17 14.68 -8.28
CA PHE A 208 18.09 15.92 -9.04
C PHE A 208 16.88 15.92 -9.98
N PHE A 209 16.69 14.83 -10.73
CA PHE A 209 15.52 14.66 -11.59
C PHE A 209 14.21 14.77 -10.80
N LEU A 210 14.08 14.02 -9.70
CA LEU A 210 12.87 14.04 -8.87
C LEU A 210 12.60 15.45 -8.33
N LYS A 211 13.63 16.16 -7.87
CA LYS A 211 13.51 17.54 -7.42
C LYS A 211 13.00 18.46 -8.53
N THR A 212 13.59 18.39 -9.73
CA THR A 212 13.14 19.15 -10.89
C THR A 212 11.71 18.81 -11.29
N LEU A 213 11.36 17.52 -11.31
CA LEU A 213 10.02 17.02 -11.61
C LEU A 213 9.00 17.62 -10.63
N LEU A 214 9.24 17.48 -9.33
CA LEU A 214 8.35 17.99 -8.28
C LEU A 214 8.16 19.50 -8.37
N THR A 215 9.23 20.26 -8.64
CA THR A 215 9.14 21.70 -8.89
C THR A 215 8.24 22.01 -10.09
N GLN A 216 8.40 21.27 -11.19
CA GLN A 216 7.62 21.53 -12.41
C GLN A 216 6.15 21.19 -12.27
N ILE A 217 5.79 20.17 -11.49
CA ILE A 217 4.40 19.73 -11.35
C ILE A 217 3.68 20.38 -10.16
N THR A 218 4.34 21.24 -9.39
CA THR A 218 3.78 21.93 -8.21
C THR A 218 3.67 23.43 -8.48
N ASP A 219 2.61 24.06 -7.99
CA ASP A 219 2.41 25.50 -8.06
C ASP A 219 3.50 26.25 -7.28
N GLU A 220 3.95 27.41 -7.78
CA GLU A 220 5.12 28.12 -7.25
C GLU A 220 5.05 28.41 -5.75
N GLU A 221 3.86 28.70 -5.23
CA GLU A 221 3.62 28.98 -3.81
C GLU A 221 3.85 27.75 -2.91
N ASP A 222 3.64 26.54 -3.44
CA ASP A 222 3.72 25.28 -2.70
C ASP A 222 5.05 24.52 -2.92
N GLN A 223 5.85 24.92 -3.92
CA GLN A 223 7.09 24.21 -4.29
C GLN A 223 8.04 24.01 -3.11
N ASN A 224 8.29 25.05 -2.31
CA ASN A 224 9.20 24.94 -1.16
C ASN A 224 8.68 23.97 -0.09
N TYR A 225 7.36 23.94 0.12
CA TYR A 225 6.74 23.00 1.05
C TYR A 225 6.85 21.56 0.54
N VAL A 226 6.54 21.32 -0.74
CA VAL A 226 6.67 19.99 -1.34
C VAL A 226 8.13 19.52 -1.32
N ILE A 227 9.07 20.34 -1.77
CA ILE A 227 10.49 19.96 -1.82
C ILE A 227 11.05 19.68 -0.43
N SER A 228 10.72 20.49 0.58
CA SER A 228 11.17 20.23 1.96
C SER A 228 10.64 18.88 2.47
N LYS A 229 9.39 18.53 2.15
CA LYS A 229 8.80 17.22 2.53
C LYS A 229 9.48 16.02 1.89
N PHE A 230 10.13 16.17 0.74
CA PHE A 230 10.85 15.08 0.07
C PHE A 230 12.35 15.03 0.39
N PHE A 231 13.00 16.17 0.66
CA PHE A 231 14.47 16.23 0.67
C PHE A 231 15.08 16.88 1.90
N GLU A 232 14.33 17.69 2.64
CA GLU A 232 14.80 18.16 3.94
C GLU A 232 14.48 17.05 4.92
N GLY A 233 15.52 16.58 5.63
CA GLY A 233 15.44 15.41 6.48
C GLY A 233 14.15 15.41 7.29
N VAL A 234 13.22 14.55 6.91
CA VAL A 234 12.28 14.03 7.88
C VAL A 234 13.19 13.38 8.90
N ASP A 235 13.16 13.83 10.15
CA ASP A 235 13.66 13.00 11.24
C ASP A 235 12.94 11.68 11.07
N ILE A 236 13.64 10.70 10.47
CA ILE A 236 13.16 9.33 10.38
C ILE A 236 13.20 8.90 11.84
N TRP A 237 12.10 9.12 12.55
CA TRP A 237 11.76 8.28 13.67
C TRP A 237 11.68 6.90 13.03
N GLU A 238 12.72 6.08 13.21
CA GLU A 238 12.78 4.74 12.65
C GLU A 238 11.51 4.00 13.10
N ASP A 239 10.54 3.91 12.18
CA ASP A 239 9.26 3.30 12.45
C ASP A 239 9.40 1.79 12.71
N SER A 240 10.54 1.17 12.41
CA SER A 240 10.86 -0.19 12.86
C SER A 240 10.99 -0.27 14.37
N GLN A 241 11.58 0.77 15.00
CA GLN A 241 11.64 0.87 16.44
C GLN A 241 10.24 1.17 16.96
N SER A 242 9.54 2.22 16.49
CA SER A 242 8.19 2.55 16.96
C SER A 242 7.17 1.40 16.76
N ILE A 243 7.22 0.64 15.66
CA ILE A 243 6.36 -0.51 15.35
C ILE A 243 6.79 -1.74 16.18
N SER A 244 8.08 -2.01 16.36
CA SER A 244 8.52 -3.09 17.28
C SER A 244 8.17 -2.77 18.73
N GLU A 245 8.29 -1.50 19.12
CA GLU A 245 7.97 -0.96 20.43
C GLU A 245 6.46 -1.00 20.67
N GLN A 246 5.63 -0.63 19.70
CA GLN A 246 4.17 -0.78 19.74
C GLN A 246 3.75 -2.25 19.70
N SER A 247 4.42 -3.12 18.93
CA SER A 247 4.15 -4.56 18.87
C SER A 247 4.44 -5.25 20.21
N LEU A 248 5.60 -4.98 20.81
CA LEU A 248 5.98 -5.47 22.14
C LEU A 248 5.00 -4.96 23.22
N VAL A 249 4.62 -3.69 23.15
CA VAL A 249 3.64 -3.11 24.07
C VAL A 249 2.25 -3.73 23.86
N HIS A 250 1.85 -4.00 22.61
CA HIS A 250 0.58 -4.65 22.27
C HIS A 250 0.54 -6.12 22.74
N GLU A 251 1.63 -6.86 22.60
CA GLU A 251 1.77 -8.23 23.12
C GLU A 251 1.64 -8.28 24.65
N ILE A 252 2.25 -7.33 25.36
CA ILE A 252 2.11 -7.18 26.82
C ILE A 252 0.66 -6.81 27.19
N MET A 253 0.03 -5.92 26.43
CA MET A 253 -1.36 -5.53 26.64
C MET A 253 -2.30 -6.73 26.50
N ASN A 254 -2.01 -7.65 25.58
CA ASN A 254 -2.74 -8.91 25.35
C ASN A 254 -2.37 -10.05 26.32
N GLY A 255 -1.41 -9.83 27.23
CA GLY A 255 -1.09 -10.77 28.31
C GLY A 255 0.12 -11.68 28.06
N ASN A 256 0.91 -11.43 27.01
CA ASN A 256 2.15 -12.15 26.74
C ASN A 256 3.31 -11.53 27.54
N ASP A 257 4.24 -12.35 28.01
CA ASP A 257 5.45 -11.90 28.70
C ASP A 257 6.63 -11.90 27.71
N VAL A 258 7.02 -10.70 27.27
CA VAL A 258 8.05 -10.51 26.23
C VAL A 258 9.41 -10.09 26.81
N GLY A 259 9.57 -10.17 28.13
CA GLY A 259 10.80 -9.80 28.83
C GLY A 259 10.85 -8.33 29.26
N TYR A 260 12.03 -7.70 29.18
CA TYR A 260 12.27 -6.37 29.71
C TYR A 260 12.03 -5.29 28.65
N LEU A 261 11.29 -4.24 29.02
CA LEU A 261 11.07 -3.09 28.16
C LEU A 261 12.18 -2.03 28.29
N THR A 262 12.47 -1.34 27.19
CA THR A 262 13.27 -0.10 27.18
C THR A 262 12.56 1.02 27.97
N ILE A 263 13.27 2.09 28.32
CA ILE A 263 12.67 3.24 29.01
C ILE A 263 11.54 3.85 28.18
N LEU A 264 11.74 3.98 26.86
CA LEU A 264 10.75 4.52 25.94
C LEU A 264 9.48 3.65 25.90
N ASN A 265 9.62 2.33 25.82
CA ASN A 265 8.49 1.40 25.79
C ASN A 265 7.71 1.36 27.08
N ARG A 266 8.39 1.57 28.22
CA ARG A 266 7.70 1.70 29.51
C ARG A 266 6.84 2.96 29.55
N THR A 267 7.31 4.06 28.98
CA THR A 267 6.52 5.30 28.86
C THR A 267 5.30 5.08 27.97
N LEU A 268 5.49 4.49 26.78
CA LEU A 268 4.40 4.16 25.85
C LEU A 268 3.35 3.21 26.48
N LEU A 269 3.80 2.15 27.16
CA LEU A 269 2.92 1.21 27.85
C LEU A 269 2.07 1.90 28.94
N ARG A 270 2.68 2.80 29.72
CA ARG A 270 1.97 3.54 30.78
C ARG A 270 0.91 4.47 30.17
N ASP A 271 1.26 5.16 29.10
CA ASP A 271 0.36 6.06 28.40
C ASP A 271 -0.85 5.31 27.83
N LEU A 272 -0.62 4.18 27.15
CA LEU A 272 -1.69 3.34 26.60
C LEU A 272 -2.58 2.75 27.70
N ILE A 273 -2.00 2.29 28.81
CA ILE A 273 -2.78 1.80 29.95
C ILE A 273 -3.65 2.91 30.53
N LEU A 274 -3.12 4.13 30.67
CA LEU A 274 -3.87 5.28 31.18
C LEU A 274 -4.99 5.68 30.21
N GLU A 275 -4.72 5.71 28.91
CA GLU A 275 -5.70 5.99 27.86
C GLU A 275 -6.84 4.98 27.87
N GLU A 276 -6.54 3.68 27.81
CA GLU A 276 -7.56 2.64 27.87
C GLU A 276 -8.35 2.64 29.19
N MET A 277 -7.67 2.88 30.30
CA MET A 277 -8.29 2.93 31.62
C MET A 277 -9.27 4.11 31.71
N THR A 278 -8.89 5.26 31.17
CA THR A 278 -9.71 6.48 31.14
C THR A 278 -10.87 6.33 30.17
N HIS A 279 -10.63 5.79 28.98
CA HIS A 279 -11.66 5.50 28.00
C HIS A 279 -12.72 4.54 28.57
N SER A 280 -12.29 3.42 29.16
CA SER A 280 -13.21 2.44 29.75
C SER A 280 -14.01 3.01 30.92
N TYR A 281 -13.38 3.89 31.71
CA TYR A 281 -14.03 4.58 32.84
C TYR A 281 -15.19 5.48 32.39
N PHE A 282 -15.01 6.28 31.33
CA PHE A 282 -16.03 7.21 30.85
C PHE A 282 -17.06 6.61 29.91
N TYR A 283 -16.62 5.76 28.97
CA TYR A 283 -17.44 5.36 27.82
C TYR A 283 -18.00 3.94 27.91
N GLU A 284 -17.28 3.02 28.56
CA GLU A 284 -17.71 1.62 28.63
C GLU A 284 -18.47 1.28 29.91
N GLN A 285 -18.45 2.19 30.91
CA GLN A 285 -18.97 1.97 32.27
C GLN A 285 -18.50 0.65 32.91
N LYS A 286 -17.36 0.15 32.43
CA LYS A 286 -16.70 -1.07 32.87
C LYS A 286 -15.33 -0.69 33.40
N TYR A 287 -14.88 -1.37 34.44
CA TYR A 287 -13.50 -1.23 34.89
C TYR A 287 -12.66 -2.28 34.16
N LYS A 288 -12.18 -1.94 32.96
CA LYS A 288 -11.31 -2.84 32.15
C LYS A 288 -10.15 -3.41 32.96
N TYR A 289 -9.57 -2.60 33.84
CA TYR A 289 -8.50 -3.00 34.76
C TYR A 289 -9.04 -3.48 36.12
N SER A 290 -9.85 -4.54 36.10
CA SER A 290 -10.41 -5.17 37.31
C SER A 290 -10.15 -6.67 37.34
N PHE A 291 -9.13 -7.06 38.09
CA PHE A 291 -8.59 -8.42 38.12
C PHE A 291 -8.99 -9.14 39.41
N ARG A 292 -9.15 -10.47 39.36
CA ARG A 292 -9.06 -11.27 40.60
C ARG A 292 -7.60 -11.24 41.05
N LYS A 293 -7.32 -11.32 42.37
CA LYS A 293 -5.93 -11.30 42.87
C LYS A 293 -5.05 -12.33 42.18
N THR A 294 -5.54 -13.55 41.99
CA THR A 294 -4.81 -14.63 41.31
C THR A 294 -4.43 -14.29 39.88
N ASP A 295 -5.33 -13.60 39.16
CA ASP A 295 -5.13 -13.25 37.75
C ASP A 295 -4.20 -12.04 37.63
N PHE A 296 -4.29 -11.10 38.58
CA PHE A 296 -3.37 -9.97 38.68
C PHE A 296 -1.91 -10.43 38.81
N TYR A 297 -1.63 -11.41 39.68
CA TYR A 297 -0.26 -11.89 39.85
C TYR A 297 0.28 -12.61 38.63
N LYS A 298 -0.59 -13.17 37.77
CA LYS A 298 -0.24 -13.80 36.50
C LYS A 298 -0.04 -12.81 35.34
N LEU A 299 -0.36 -11.53 35.52
CA LEU A 299 -0.11 -10.53 34.48
C LEU A 299 1.40 -10.45 34.15
N PRO A 300 1.75 -10.09 32.90
CA PRO A 300 3.12 -9.78 32.52
C PRO A 300 3.75 -8.77 33.48
N ARG A 301 5.03 -8.95 33.77
CA ARG A 301 5.74 -8.15 34.77
C ARG A 301 5.67 -6.65 34.47
N GLU A 302 5.95 -6.27 33.22
CA GLU A 302 5.96 -4.86 32.79
C GLU A 302 4.57 -4.21 32.88
N LYS A 303 3.49 -4.97 32.64
CA LYS A 303 2.11 -4.50 32.82
C LYS A 303 1.78 -4.21 34.30
N LYS A 304 2.24 -5.09 35.21
CA LYS A 304 2.09 -4.86 36.67
C LYS A 304 2.85 -3.62 37.11
N LEU A 305 4.10 -3.48 36.68
CA LEU A 305 4.94 -2.33 37.02
C LEU A 305 4.38 -1.02 36.46
N ALA A 306 3.81 -1.03 35.25
CA ALA A 306 3.16 0.16 34.68
C ALA A 306 1.93 0.58 35.51
N LEU A 307 1.07 -0.37 35.90
CA LEU A 307 -0.08 -0.10 36.76
C LEU A 307 0.33 0.44 38.14
N GLU A 308 1.37 -0.13 38.75
CA GLU A 308 1.88 0.34 40.04
C GLU A 308 2.51 1.72 39.93
N TYR A 309 3.29 1.98 38.88
CA TYR A 309 3.88 3.29 38.61
C TYR A 309 2.81 4.38 38.44
N LEU A 310 1.74 4.11 37.69
CA LEU A 310 0.64 5.07 37.51
C LEU A 310 -0.03 5.42 38.85
N VAL A 311 -0.12 4.45 39.77
CA VAL A 311 -0.64 4.69 41.12
C VAL A 311 0.34 5.53 41.94
N GLU A 312 1.64 5.22 41.89
CA GLU A 312 2.68 6.00 42.58
C GLU A 312 2.76 7.45 42.11
N GLN A 313 2.56 7.69 40.81
CA GLN A 313 2.53 9.05 40.23
C GLN A 313 1.22 9.79 40.48
N GLY A 314 0.26 9.15 41.14
CA GLY A 314 -1.07 9.70 41.42
C GLY A 314 -1.94 9.84 40.17
N MET A 315 -1.63 9.15 39.07
CA MET A 315 -2.41 9.13 37.82
C MET A 315 -3.52 8.08 37.85
N ALA A 316 -3.37 7.04 38.67
CA ALA A 316 -4.37 6.00 38.88
C ALA A 316 -4.63 5.75 40.37
N ILE A 317 -5.78 5.18 40.67
CA ILE A 317 -6.18 4.77 42.02
C ILE A 317 -6.35 3.26 42.04
N LYS A 318 -5.64 2.59 42.96
CA LYS A 318 -5.75 1.15 43.21
C LYS A 318 -6.72 0.89 44.35
N GLU A 319 -7.83 0.22 44.04
CA GLU A 319 -8.85 -0.20 45.00
C GLU A 319 -8.73 -1.70 45.25
N ASN A 320 -8.51 -2.08 46.50
CA ASN A 320 -8.57 -3.47 46.94
C ASN A 320 -9.96 -3.72 47.53
N ASN A 321 -10.81 -4.44 46.78
CA ASN A 321 -12.15 -4.78 47.26
C ASN A 321 -12.15 -6.04 48.13
N LEU A 322 -13.11 -6.10 49.07
CA LEU A 322 -13.36 -7.27 49.93
C LEU A 322 -13.57 -8.58 49.14
N ASN A 323 -14.02 -8.48 47.88
CA ASN A 323 -14.28 -9.61 46.98
C ASN A 323 -13.02 -10.19 46.29
N ASN A 324 -11.84 -10.04 46.89
CA ASN A 324 -10.58 -10.56 46.37
C ASN A 324 -10.22 -10.06 44.94
N ARG A 325 -10.60 -8.82 44.62
CA ARG A 325 -10.31 -8.15 43.35
C ARG A 325 -9.41 -6.94 43.56
N ILE A 326 -8.49 -6.75 42.63
CA ILE A 326 -7.65 -5.57 42.51
C ILE A 326 -8.17 -4.78 41.32
N LYS A 327 -8.58 -3.55 41.58
CA LYS A 327 -9.21 -2.67 40.60
C LYS A 327 -8.39 -1.40 40.45
N PHE A 328 -8.18 -0.97 39.22
CA PHE A 328 -7.54 0.29 38.89
C PHE A 328 -8.54 1.17 38.15
N ARG A 329 -8.53 2.46 38.48
CA ARG A 329 -9.30 3.51 37.80
C ARG A 329 -8.46 4.78 37.69
N PRO A 330 -8.73 5.67 36.72
CA PRO A 330 -7.96 6.89 36.62
C PRO A 330 -8.26 7.80 37.83
N SER A 331 -7.26 8.57 38.25
CA SER A 331 -7.44 9.68 39.19
C SER A 331 -7.84 10.95 38.42
N THR A 332 -8.21 12.01 39.14
CA THR A 332 -8.43 13.34 38.53
C THR A 332 -7.20 13.81 37.73
N LYS A 333 -6.00 13.65 38.30
CA LYS A 333 -4.73 13.99 37.62
C LYS A 333 -4.50 13.14 36.37
N GLY A 334 -4.84 11.85 36.41
CA GLY A 334 -4.73 10.97 35.24
C GLY A 334 -5.70 11.34 34.12
N ILE A 335 -6.91 11.77 34.48
CA ILE A 335 -7.92 12.27 33.53
C ILE A 335 -7.42 13.57 32.87
N GLU A 336 -6.96 14.53 33.67
CA GLU A 336 -6.44 15.82 33.15
C GLU A 336 -5.28 15.60 32.17
N GLN A 337 -4.35 14.69 32.49
CA GLN A 337 -3.24 14.36 31.60
C GLN A 337 -3.69 13.65 30.31
N TYR A 338 -4.72 12.82 30.38
CA TYR A 338 -5.31 12.22 29.20
C TYR A 338 -5.97 13.29 28.32
N GLU A 339 -6.80 14.14 28.91
CA GLU A 339 -7.54 15.20 28.19
C GLU A 339 -6.61 16.25 27.58
N SER A 340 -5.48 16.58 28.23
CA SER A 340 -4.49 17.51 27.69
C SER A 340 -3.81 17.05 26.39
N LYS A 341 -3.99 15.79 25.98
CA LYS A 341 -3.52 15.30 24.67
C LYS A 341 -4.45 15.69 23.52
N PHE A 342 -5.67 16.12 23.82
CA PHE A 342 -6.72 16.42 22.83
C PHE A 342 -7.12 17.89 22.78
N ILE A 343 -6.48 18.73 23.60
CA ILE A 343 -6.60 20.19 23.66
C ILE A 343 -5.29 20.78 23.16
#